data_AF-A0A553A3I6-F1
#
_entry.id   AF-A0A553A3I6-F1
#
_cell.length_a   1.000
_cell.length_b   1.000
_cell.length_c   1.000
_cell.angle_alpha   90.00
_cell.angle_beta   90.00
_cell.angle_gamma   90.00
#
_symmetry.space_group_name_H-M   'P 1'
#
loop_
_entity.id
_entity.type
_entity.pdbx_description
1 polymer ?
#
loop_
_entity_poly.entity_id
_entity_poly.type
_entity_poly.pdbx_seq_one_letter_code
_entity_poly.pdbx_strand_id
1 'polypeptide(L)'
;MSNRYDRIRADLARAETAPSADQALRHLRSALTEVSLLLDEQLARAVVDDEMSIAAAGKSAGLTENAVGPRLASTPRLNPYASNGARLTAEDVKRARNDKHARNPLPPATPAEPMRFKPRRKPKPR
;
A
#
# COMPACT_ATOMS: atom_id res chain seq x y z
N MET A 1 -1.02 -6.60 21.65
CA MET A 1 -1.66 -6.16 20.38
C MET A 1 -1.71 -7.36 19.45
N SER A 2 -2.89 -7.74 18.96
CA SER A 2 -3.03 -8.88 18.03
C SER A 2 -2.33 -8.55 16.70
N ASN A 3 -1.41 -9.43 16.27
CA ASN A 3 -0.71 -9.29 14.99
C ASN A 3 -1.73 -9.50 13.85
N ARG A 4 -1.50 -8.89 12.69
CA ARG A 4 -2.40 -8.97 11.52
C ARG A 4 -2.74 -10.40 11.13
N TYR A 5 -1.79 -11.33 11.24
CA TYR A 5 -2.03 -12.77 11.03
C TYR A 5 -3.13 -13.33 11.94
N ASP A 6 -3.18 -12.93 13.20
CA ASP A 6 -4.20 -13.41 14.14
C ASP A 6 -5.57 -12.85 13.79
N ARG A 7 -5.65 -11.60 13.33
CA ARG A 7 -6.90 -11.01 12.83
C ARG A 7 -7.43 -11.75 11.61
N ILE A 8 -6.56 -12.07 10.66
CA ILE A 8 -6.91 -12.86 9.47
C ILE A 8 -7.47 -14.22 9.89
N ARG A 9 -6.77 -14.95 10.76
CA ARG A 9 -7.24 -16.25 11.26
C ARG A 9 -8.59 -16.13 11.97
N ALA A 10 -8.77 -15.10 12.80
CA ALA A 10 -10.02 -14.87 13.51
C ALA A 10 -11.18 -14.53 12.57
N ASP A 11 -10.95 -13.72 11.53
CA ASP A 11 -11.97 -13.42 10.52
C ASP A 11 -12.33 -14.65 9.69
N LEU A 12 -11.35 -15.50 9.34
CA LEU A 12 -11.63 -16.76 8.66
C LEU A 12 -12.45 -17.71 9.53
N ALA A 13 -12.08 -17.86 10.81
CA ALA A 13 -12.84 -18.70 11.75
C ALA A 13 -14.28 -18.20 11.92
N ARG A 14 -14.48 -16.88 12.03
CA ARG A 14 -15.83 -16.28 12.11
C ARG A 14 -16.63 -16.45 10.82
N ALA A 15 -15.98 -16.39 9.66
CA ALA A 15 -16.65 -16.61 8.37
C ALA A 15 -17.14 -18.06 8.23
N GLU A 16 -16.34 -19.03 8.69
CA GLU A 16 -16.67 -20.46 8.63
C GLU A 16 -17.89 -20.81 9.51
N THR A 17 -17.99 -20.21 10.70
CA THR A 17 -19.10 -20.46 11.64
C THR A 17 -20.25 -19.46 11.51
N ALA A 18 -20.26 -18.62 10.47
CA ALA A 18 -21.25 -17.56 10.34
C ALA A 18 -22.66 -18.14 10.13
N PRO A 19 -23.70 -17.61 10.81
CA PRO A 19 -25.06 -18.13 10.71
C PRO A 19 -25.75 -17.81 9.38
N SER A 20 -25.17 -16.90 8.57
CA SER A 20 -25.72 -16.47 7.29
C SER A 20 -24.62 -16.10 6.30
N ALA A 21 -24.94 -16.18 5.01
CA ALA A 21 -24.01 -15.84 3.93
C ALA A 21 -23.57 -14.36 3.98
N ASP A 22 -24.44 -13.43 4.37
CA ASP A 22 -24.08 -12.01 4.45
C ASP A 22 -23.04 -11.75 5.55
N GLN A 23 -23.13 -12.46 6.68
CA GLN A 23 -22.14 -12.36 7.77
C GLN A 23 -20.81 -12.99 7.36
N ALA A 24 -20.85 -14.16 6.70
CA ALA A 24 -19.65 -14.79 6.14
C ALA A 24 -18.92 -13.84 5.18
N LEU A 25 -19.65 -13.20 4.25
CA LEU A 25 -19.07 -12.26 3.29
C LEU A 25 -18.39 -11.05 3.95
N ARG A 26 -18.96 -10.50 5.03
CA ARG A 26 -18.33 -9.38 5.78
C ARG A 26 -17.01 -9.80 6.41
N HIS A 27 -16.97 -10.98 7.03
CA HIS A 27 -15.75 -11.51 7.63
C HIS A 27 -14.68 -11.85 6.57
N LEU A 28 -15.06 -12.49 5.47
CA LEU A 28 -14.15 -12.75 4.35
C LEU A 28 -13.61 -11.45 3.74
N ARG A 29 -14.43 -10.40 3.63
CA ARG A 29 -13.96 -9.09 3.14
C ARG A 29 -12.95 -8.45 4.09
N SER A 30 -13.15 -8.58 5.40
CA SER A 30 -12.19 -8.13 6.41
C SER A 30 -10.87 -8.87 6.28
N ALA A 31 -10.90 -10.21 6.21
CA ALA A 31 -9.72 -11.03 5.98
C ALA A 31 -8.98 -10.64 4.70
N LEU A 32 -9.69 -10.45 3.58
CA LEU A 32 -9.11 -10.02 2.31
C LEU A 32 -8.42 -8.64 2.41
N THR A 33 -9.00 -7.73 3.18
CA THR A 33 -8.44 -6.39 3.40
C THR A 33 -7.12 -6.49 4.17
N GLU A 34 -7.10 -7.24 5.26
CA GLU A 34 -5.88 -7.45 6.06
C GLU A 34 -4.80 -8.19 5.26
N VAL A 35 -5.16 -9.25 4.51
CA VAL A 35 -4.23 -9.95 3.60
C VAL A 35 -3.66 -9.00 2.55
N SER A 36 -4.48 -8.11 1.98
CA SER A 36 -4.02 -7.15 0.97
C SER A 36 -2.98 -6.17 1.56
N LEU A 37 -3.23 -5.66 2.77
CA LEU A 37 -2.28 -4.77 3.45
C LEU A 37 -0.97 -5.50 3.80
N LEU A 38 -1.07 -6.77 4.23
CA LEU A 38 0.10 -7.59 4.50
C LEU A 38 0.91 -7.86 3.23
N LEU A 39 0.23 -8.10 2.10
CA LEU A 39 0.87 -8.26 0.79
C LEU A 39 1.64 -7.01 0.41
N ASP A 40 1.04 -5.82 0.53
CA ASP A 40 1.68 -4.55 0.22
C ASP A 40 2.93 -4.33 1.10
N GLU A 41 2.84 -4.64 2.40
CA GLU A 41 3.99 -4.58 3.32
C GLU A 41 5.12 -5.54 2.94
N GLN A 42 4.81 -6.79 2.58
CA GLN A 42 5.83 -7.74 2.12
C GLN A 42 6.42 -7.32 0.78
N LEU A 43 5.63 -6.71 -0.11
CA LEU A 43 6.10 -6.18 -1.38
C LEU A 43 7.12 -5.06 -1.17
N ALA A 44 6.85 -4.14 -0.24
CA ALA A 44 7.79 -3.08 0.12
C ALA A 44 9.06 -3.64 0.79
N ARG A 45 8.96 -4.69 1.60
CA ARG A 45 10.13 -5.39 2.16
C ARG A 45 10.95 -6.08 1.07
N ALA A 46 10.34 -6.86 0.19
CA ALA A 46 11.05 -7.54 -0.89
C ALA A 46 11.83 -6.54 -1.77
N VAL A 47 11.22 -5.40 -2.08
CA VAL A 47 11.82 -4.39 -2.94
C VAL A 47 12.90 -3.55 -2.23
N VAL A 48 12.78 -3.27 -0.93
CA VAL A 48 13.74 -2.40 -0.22
C VAL A 48 14.76 -3.20 0.59
N ASP A 49 14.33 -4.28 1.23
CA ASP A 49 15.18 -5.12 2.08
C ASP A 49 15.96 -6.17 1.32
N ASP A 50 15.25 -6.94 0.51
CA ASP A 50 15.84 -8.04 -0.26
C ASP A 50 16.33 -7.58 -1.64
N GLU A 51 16.21 -6.28 -1.90
CA GLU A 51 16.60 -5.59 -3.14
C GLU A 51 16.02 -6.19 -4.44
N MET A 52 14.96 -6.99 -4.32
CA MET A 52 14.25 -7.58 -5.44
C MET A 52 13.75 -6.50 -6.40
N SER A 53 13.79 -6.75 -7.71
CA SER A 53 13.25 -5.78 -8.68
C SER A 53 11.73 -5.66 -8.53
N ILE A 54 11.18 -4.48 -8.83
CA ILE A 54 9.73 -4.21 -8.79
C ILE A 54 8.96 -5.24 -9.62
N ALA A 55 9.46 -5.56 -10.81
CA ALA A 55 8.85 -6.54 -11.71
C ALA A 55 8.88 -7.96 -11.13
N ALA A 56 10.02 -8.39 -10.55
CA ALA A 56 10.13 -9.72 -9.96
C ALA A 56 9.23 -9.85 -8.71
N ALA A 57 9.21 -8.85 -7.84
CA ALA A 57 8.36 -8.81 -6.66
C ALA A 57 6.87 -8.84 -7.05
N GLY A 58 6.48 -8.07 -8.07
CA GLY A 58 5.14 -8.11 -8.65
C GLY A 58 4.76 -9.48 -9.17
N LYS A 59 5.64 -10.11 -9.96
CA LYS A 59 5.45 -11.46 -10.48
C LYS A 59 5.25 -12.49 -9.36
N SER A 60 6.05 -12.44 -8.30
CA SER A 60 5.92 -13.33 -7.14
C SER A 60 4.60 -13.12 -6.38
N ALA A 61 4.10 -11.89 -6.36
CA ALA A 61 2.81 -11.54 -5.74
C ALA A 61 1.59 -11.81 -6.65
N GLY A 62 1.79 -12.31 -7.88
CA GLY A 62 0.71 -12.48 -8.86
C GLY A 62 0.13 -11.14 -9.36
N LEU A 63 0.89 -10.05 -9.27
CA LEU A 63 0.48 -8.71 -9.65
C LEU A 63 1.08 -8.33 -11.01
N THR A 64 0.29 -7.61 -11.80
CA THR A 64 0.78 -6.91 -12.98
C THR A 64 1.66 -5.73 -12.58
N GLU A 65 2.64 -5.38 -13.41
CA GLU A 65 3.61 -4.31 -13.11
C GLU A 65 2.94 -2.96 -12.79
N ASN A 66 1.85 -2.62 -13.49
CA ASN A 66 1.09 -1.39 -13.26
C ASN A 66 0.35 -1.38 -11.90
N ALA A 67 0.10 -2.53 -11.29
CA ALA A 67 -0.55 -2.63 -9.98
C ALA A 67 0.43 -2.46 -8.82
N VAL A 68 1.73 -2.73 -9.04
CA VAL A 68 2.76 -2.70 -7.98
C VAL A 68 3.05 -1.28 -7.51
N GLY A 69 3.22 -0.33 -8.44
CA GLY A 69 3.62 1.04 -8.11
C GLY A 69 2.67 1.76 -7.12
N PRO A 70 1.35 1.74 -7.33
CA PRO A 70 0.37 2.29 -6.38
C PRO A 70 0.35 1.55 -5.03
N ARG A 71 0.52 0.23 -5.03
CA ARG A 71 0.58 -0.58 -3.81
C ARG A 71 1.83 -0.30 -2.97
N LEU A 72 2.97 -0.07 -3.60
CA LEU A 72 4.17 0.37 -2.87
C LEU A 72 3.94 1.76 -2.26
N ALA A 73 3.26 2.66 -2.98
CA ALA A 73 2.98 4.03 -2.53
C ALA A 73 2.06 4.10 -1.31
N SER A 74 1.16 3.13 -1.13
CA SER A 74 0.29 3.07 0.05
C SER A 74 1.00 2.58 1.32
N THR A 75 2.20 2.02 1.21
CA THR A 75 2.93 1.49 2.37
C THR A 75 3.63 2.60 3.16
N PRO A 76 3.62 2.56 4.51
CA PRO A 76 4.35 3.53 5.32
C PRO A 76 5.83 3.65 5.00
N ARG A 77 6.42 2.57 4.49
CA ARG A 77 7.85 2.47 4.18
C ARG A 77 8.25 3.28 2.93
N LEU A 78 7.39 3.28 1.92
CA LEU A 78 7.71 3.87 0.62
C LEU A 78 6.85 5.10 0.29
N ASN A 79 5.73 5.31 1.00
CA ASN A 79 4.89 6.51 0.86
C ASN A 79 5.69 7.82 0.91
N PRO A 80 6.65 8.01 1.85
CA PRO A 80 7.44 9.25 1.90
C PRO A 80 8.34 9.49 0.68
N TYR A 81 8.60 8.46 -0.11
CA TYR A 81 9.41 8.52 -1.33
C TYR A 81 8.59 8.71 -2.60
N ALA A 82 7.25 8.66 -2.52
CA ALA A 82 6.39 8.77 -3.68
C ALA A 82 6.35 10.22 -4.22
N SER A 83 7.29 10.55 -5.10
CA SER A 83 7.45 11.90 -5.67
C SER A 83 6.21 12.42 -6.42
N ASN A 84 5.43 11.51 -7.03
CA ASN A 84 4.20 11.83 -7.79
C ASN A 84 2.90 11.43 -7.07
N GLY A 85 2.95 11.19 -5.76
CA GLY A 85 1.79 10.98 -4.87
C GLY A 85 0.95 9.72 -5.06
N ALA A 86 0.96 9.09 -6.24
CA ALA A 86 0.10 7.94 -6.55
C ALA A 86 0.85 6.70 -7.07
N ARG A 87 2.12 6.82 -7.45
CA ARG A 87 2.91 5.72 -8.00
C ARG A 87 4.38 5.89 -7.65
N LEU A 88 5.01 4.83 -7.13
CA LEU A 88 6.46 4.78 -7.01
C LEU A 88 7.13 4.44 -8.33
N THR A 89 8.25 5.10 -8.58
CA THR A 89 9.18 4.82 -9.68
C THR A 89 10.40 4.03 -9.18
N ALA A 90 11.22 3.54 -10.10
CA ALA A 90 12.46 2.84 -9.76
C ALA A 90 13.47 3.75 -9.04
N GLU A 91 13.51 5.04 -9.39
CA GLU A 91 14.38 6.03 -8.73
C GLU A 91 13.94 6.29 -7.29
N ASP A 92 12.64 6.36 -7.02
CA ASP A 92 12.11 6.51 -5.66
C ASP A 92 12.51 5.31 -4.78
N VAL A 93 12.45 4.09 -5.33
CA VAL A 93 12.91 2.87 -4.65
C VAL A 93 14.42 2.89 -4.42
N LYS A 94 15.20 3.31 -5.41
CA LYS A 94 16.66 3.44 -5.29
C LYS A 94 17.04 4.42 -4.19
N ARG A 95 16.34 5.56 -4.09
CA ARG A 95 16.52 6.51 -2.99
C ARG A 95 16.20 5.88 -1.63
N ALA A 96 15.09 5.14 -1.53
CA ALA A 96 14.73 4.44 -0.29
C ALA A 96 15.78 3.39 0.14
N ARG A 97 16.37 2.66 -0.82
CA ARG A 97 17.48 1.73 -0.55
C ARG A 97 18.73 2.47 -0.07
N ASN A 98 19.09 3.57 -0.73
CA ASN A 98 20.24 4.38 -0.34
C ASN A 98 20.10 4.92 1.08
N ASP A 99 18.93 5.45 1.44
CA ASP A 99 18.66 5.93 2.80
C ASP A 99 18.72 4.81 3.83
N LYS A 100 18.18 3.62 3.51
CA LYS A 100 18.32 2.43 4.36
C LYS A 100 19.80 2.08 4.61
N HIS A 101 20.60 2.01 3.55
CA HIS A 101 22.04 1.70 3.64
C HIS A 101 22.81 2.75 4.45
N ALA A 102 22.47 4.02 4.27
CA ALA A 102 23.04 5.13 5.04
C ALA A 102 22.53 5.21 6.49
N ARG A 103 21.54 4.38 6.87
CA ARG A 103 20.80 4.45 8.14
C ARG A 103 20.18 5.83 8.38
N ASN A 104 19.80 6.51 7.30
CA ASN A 104 19.10 7.77 7.37
C ASN A 104 17.67 7.53 7.90
N PRO A 105 17.12 8.49 8.67
CA PRO A 105 15.70 8.46 9.00
C PRO A 105 14.86 8.57 7.72
N LEU A 106 13.64 8.05 7.75
CA LEU A 106 12.70 8.22 6.64
C LEU A 106 12.51 9.71 6.35
N PRO A 107 12.40 10.11 5.07
CA PRO A 107 12.12 11.49 4.74
C PRO A 107 10.76 11.90 5.34
N PRO A 108 10.60 13.18 5.71
CA PRO A 108 9.34 13.67 6.23
C PRO A 108 8.24 13.47 5.20
N ALA A 109 7.09 12.96 5.63
CA ALA A 109 5.94 12.79 4.75
C ALA A 109 5.50 14.15 4.19
N THR A 110 5.23 14.20 2.88
CA THR A 110 4.75 15.43 2.23
C THR A 110 3.41 15.82 2.86
N PRO A 111 3.24 17.07 3.34
CA PRO A 111 1.97 17.53 3.89
C PRO A 111 0.87 17.43 2.83
N ALA A 112 -0.31 16.94 3.21
CA ALA A 112 -1.46 16.97 2.31
C ALA A 112 -1.80 18.42 1.96
N GLU A 113 -1.86 18.75 0.67
CA GLU A 113 -2.30 20.08 0.26
C GLU A 113 -3.74 20.32 0.75
N PRO A 114 -4.03 21.47 1.38
CA PRO A 114 -5.36 21.78 1.84
C PRO A 114 -6.33 21.80 0.66
N MET A 115 -7.46 21.09 0.80
CA MET A 115 -8.47 21.00 -0.25
C MET A 115 -8.97 22.41 -0.63
N ARG A 116 -8.66 22.84 -1.85
CA ARG A 116 -9.16 24.09 -2.40
C ARG A 116 -10.45 23.85 -3.17
N PHE A 117 -11.48 24.63 -2.86
CA PHE A 117 -12.70 24.66 -3.67
C PHE A 117 -12.32 25.05 -5.10
N LYS A 118 -12.53 24.14 -6.06
CA LYS A 118 -12.34 24.39 -7.49
C LYS A 118 -13.72 24.60 -8.11
N PRO A 119 -14.11 25.85 -8.43
CA PRO A 119 -15.39 26.12 -9.08
C PRO A 119 -15.50 25.31 -10.37
N ARG A 120 -16.65 24.66 -10.58
CA ARG A 120 -16.88 23.83 -11.77
C ARG A 120 -16.97 24.64 -13.07
N ARG A 121 -17.21 25.95 -12.99
CA ARG A 121 -17.40 26.85 -14.16
C ARG A 121 -16.31 27.92 -14.19
N LYS A 122 -15.70 28.13 -15.35
CA LYS A 122 -14.87 29.31 -15.61
C LYS A 122 -15.80 30.54 -15.57
N PRO A 123 -15.47 31.61 -14.82
CA PRO A 123 -16.24 32.85 -14.90
C PRO A 123 -16.16 33.38 -16.33
N LYS A 124 -17.31 33.84 -16.87
CA LYS A 124 -17.36 34.47 -18.19
C LYS A 124 -16.56 35.78 -18.10
N PRO A 125 -15.61 36.06 -19.02
CA PRO A 125 -14.97 37.37 -19.07
C PRO A 125 -16.04 38.44 -19.28
N ARG A 126 -15.93 39.54 -18.51
CA ARG A 126 -16.77 40.74 -18.68
C ARG A 126 -16.39 41.47 -19.95
#